data_AF-A0A6M3LSJ6-F1
#
_entry.id   AF-A0A6M3LSJ6-F1
#
_cell.length_a   1.000
_cell.length_b   1.000
_cell.length_c   1.000
_cell.angle_alpha   90.00
_cell.angle_beta   90.00
_cell.angle_gamma   90.00
#
_symmetry.space_group_name_H-M   'P 1'
#
loop_
_entity.id
_entity.type
_entity.pdbx_description
1 polymer ?
#
loop_
_entity_poly.entity_id
_entity_poly.type
_entity_poly.pdbx_seq_one_letter_code
_entity_poly.pdbx_strand_id
1 'polypeptide(L)'
;MYSIKMSKNPDYSLAHGVLQYVTVLPGSTYRLSFWSQSPSPASSGSYQVYDYGTPRTIVALTHLAPSSTAWFYTGVDFTVPAGTTQVAVILFGYLGSTPNVSVYYDDVSLRYVTQPTRTPLPATPVATRTPIA
;
A
#
# COMPACT_ATOMS: atom_id res chain seq x y z
N MET A 1 8.98 3.65 -22.04
CA MET A 1 8.54 3.52 -20.64
C MET A 1 7.63 2.31 -20.59
N TYR A 2 7.89 1.35 -19.70
CA TYR A 2 7.16 0.08 -19.64
C TYR A 2 6.18 0.15 -18.48
N SER A 3 4.87 0.05 -18.75
CA SER A 3 3.84 0.11 -17.72
C SER A 3 2.95 -1.13 -17.76
N ILE A 4 2.29 -1.40 -16.64
CA ILE A 4 1.25 -2.43 -16.59
C ILE A 4 -0.07 -1.76 -16.96
N LYS A 5 -0.67 -2.22 -18.07
CA LYS A 5 -2.03 -1.86 -18.46
C LYS A 5 -3.01 -2.84 -17.82
N MET A 6 -3.99 -2.33 -17.09
CA MET A 6 -5.15 -3.11 -16.66
C MET A 6 -6.38 -2.62 -17.41
N SER A 7 -6.94 -3.48 -18.26
CA SER A 7 -8.16 -3.20 -19.02
C SER A 7 -9.27 -4.17 -18.63
N LYS A 8 -10.46 -3.64 -18.40
CA LYS A 8 -11.64 -4.48 -18.16
C LYS A 8 -12.11 -5.10 -19.48
N ASN A 9 -12.22 -6.44 -19.51
CA ASN A 9 -12.86 -7.15 -20.59
C ASN A 9 -14.40 -6.97 -20.47
N PRO A 10 -15.13 -6.60 -21.53
CA PRO A 10 -16.60 -6.52 -21.52
C PRO A 10 -17.30 -7.81 -21.06
N ASP A 11 -16.68 -8.98 -21.21
CA ASP A 11 -17.29 -10.28 -20.88
C ASP A 11 -17.27 -10.64 -19.39
N TYR A 12 -16.55 -9.87 -18.55
CA TYR A 12 -16.42 -10.14 -17.12
C TYR A 12 -16.81 -8.92 -16.28
N SER A 13 -17.73 -9.12 -15.33
CA SER A 13 -18.23 -8.06 -14.44
C SER A 13 -17.34 -7.82 -13.21
N LEU A 14 -16.38 -8.70 -12.93
CA LEU A 14 -15.59 -8.69 -11.71
C LEU A 14 -14.42 -7.69 -11.75
N ALA A 15 -14.03 -7.22 -10.57
CA ALA A 15 -12.82 -6.42 -10.38
C ALA A 15 -11.58 -7.20 -10.84
N HIS A 16 -10.75 -6.60 -11.68
CA HIS A 16 -9.44 -7.15 -12.06
C HIS A 16 -8.37 -6.46 -11.23
N GLY A 17 -7.39 -7.19 -10.71
CA GLY A 17 -6.29 -6.58 -9.97
C GLY A 17 -5.03 -7.41 -10.01
N VAL A 18 -3.91 -6.74 -9.80
CA VAL A 18 -2.62 -7.37 -9.56
C VAL A 18 -2.34 -7.29 -8.06
N LEU A 19 -2.06 -8.45 -7.49
CA LEU A 19 -1.76 -8.62 -6.08
C LEU A 19 -0.30 -9.01 -5.92
N GLN A 20 0.36 -8.41 -4.91
CA GLN A 20 1.66 -8.87 -4.44
C GLN A 20 1.68 -9.00 -2.92
N TYR A 21 2.21 -10.11 -2.44
CA TYR A 21 2.53 -10.30 -1.02
C TYR A 21 3.93 -9.77 -0.72
N VAL A 22 4.05 -8.98 0.33
CA VAL A 22 5.32 -8.37 0.74
C VAL A 22 5.54 -8.61 2.23
N THR A 23 6.72 -9.12 2.58
CA THR A 23 7.16 -9.24 3.97
C THR A 23 7.40 -7.86 4.57
N VAL A 24 6.88 -7.64 5.78
CA VAL A 24 6.98 -6.37 6.49
C VAL A 24 7.36 -6.57 7.95
N LEU A 25 7.71 -5.47 8.60
CA LEU A 25 8.04 -5.45 10.03
C LEU A 25 6.84 -4.92 10.83
N PRO A 26 6.33 -5.67 11.83
CA PRO A 26 5.25 -5.21 12.69
C PRO A 26 5.52 -3.83 13.32
N GLY A 27 4.51 -2.98 13.38
CA GLY A 27 4.58 -1.63 13.97
C GLY A 27 5.41 -0.62 13.18
N SER A 28 6.02 -1.00 12.05
CA SER A 28 6.78 -0.07 11.20
C SER A 28 5.87 0.69 10.25
N THR A 29 6.32 1.86 9.79
CA THR A 29 5.64 2.63 8.76
C THR A 29 6.28 2.37 7.40
N TYR A 30 5.45 2.06 6.41
CA TYR A 30 5.83 1.88 5.01
C TYR A 30 5.11 2.91 4.14
N ARG A 31 5.67 3.21 2.96
CA ARG A 31 5.03 4.00 1.92
C ARG A 31 4.80 3.17 0.68
N LEU A 32 3.54 3.04 0.28
CA LEU A 32 3.18 2.60 -1.07
C LEU A 32 3.21 3.81 -2.00
N SER A 33 3.88 3.69 -3.14
CA SER A 33 3.90 4.70 -4.19
C SER A 33 3.83 4.10 -5.57
N PHE A 34 3.28 4.85 -6.52
CA PHE A 34 3.20 4.49 -7.93
C PHE A 34 2.81 5.70 -8.76
N TRP A 35 3.10 5.65 -10.06
CA TRP A 35 2.49 6.51 -11.06
C TRP A 35 1.27 5.83 -11.65
N SER A 36 0.23 6.60 -11.96
CA SER A 36 -0.93 6.10 -12.67
C SER A 36 -1.44 7.07 -13.73
N GLN A 37 -2.08 6.52 -14.75
CA GLN A 37 -2.71 7.27 -15.82
C GLN A 37 -4.01 6.56 -16.20
N SER A 38 -5.06 7.34 -16.49
CA SER A 38 -6.39 6.80 -16.69
C SER A 38 -7.08 7.56 -17.84
N PRO A 39 -6.74 7.26 -19.10
CA PRO A 39 -7.16 8.06 -20.26
C PRO A 39 -8.64 7.89 -20.64
N SER A 40 -9.37 6.98 -20.00
CA SER A 40 -10.79 6.75 -20.29
C SER A 40 -11.69 7.62 -19.40
N PRO A 41 -12.76 8.26 -19.90
CA PRO A 41 -13.59 9.22 -19.13
C PRO A 41 -14.30 8.63 -17.89
N ALA A 42 -14.44 7.31 -17.80
CA ALA A 42 -15.03 6.61 -16.65
C ALA A 42 -13.98 5.96 -15.74
N SER A 43 -12.69 6.13 -16.01
CA SER A 43 -11.65 5.36 -15.33
C SER A 43 -11.12 6.05 -14.07
N SER A 44 -11.29 5.37 -12.96
CA SER A 44 -10.47 5.50 -11.76
C SER A 44 -10.08 4.09 -11.34
N GLY A 45 -8.82 3.73 -11.57
CA GLY A 45 -8.26 2.55 -10.92
C GLY A 45 -8.31 2.70 -9.40
N SER A 46 -8.01 1.65 -8.67
CA SER A 46 -8.02 1.69 -7.20
C SER A 46 -6.80 1.01 -6.62
N TYR A 47 -6.56 1.23 -5.33
CA TYR A 47 -5.53 0.51 -4.59
C TYR A 47 -6.01 0.19 -3.19
N GLN A 48 -5.43 -0.85 -2.60
CA GLN A 48 -5.69 -1.27 -1.22
C GLN A 48 -4.46 -1.96 -0.63
N VAL A 49 -4.32 -1.89 0.70
CA VAL A 49 -3.37 -2.70 1.47
C VAL A 49 -4.09 -3.38 2.62
N TYR A 50 -3.91 -4.69 2.78
CA TYR A 50 -4.49 -5.43 3.91
C TYR A 50 -3.48 -6.41 4.49
N ASP A 51 -3.67 -6.75 5.77
CA ASP A 51 -3.00 -7.85 6.44
C ASP A 51 -3.53 -9.17 5.86
N TYR A 52 -2.67 -9.99 5.28
CA TYR A 52 -3.09 -11.27 4.71
C TYR A 52 -3.27 -12.35 5.77
N GLY A 53 -2.45 -12.36 6.82
CA GLY A 53 -2.50 -13.35 7.89
C GLY A 53 -3.79 -13.24 8.72
N THR A 54 -4.30 -12.02 8.86
CA THR A 54 -5.63 -11.74 9.41
C THR A 54 -6.30 -10.74 8.49
N PRO A 55 -7.28 -11.11 7.63
CA PRO A 55 -7.82 -10.27 6.55
C PRO A 55 -8.44 -8.98 7.09
N ARG A 56 -7.59 -8.00 7.35
CA ARG A 56 -7.88 -6.72 7.98
C ARG A 56 -7.30 -5.64 7.09
N THR A 57 -8.17 -4.72 6.69
CA THR A 57 -7.78 -3.53 5.93
C THR A 57 -6.79 -2.67 6.73
N ILE A 58 -5.66 -2.33 6.11
CA ILE A 58 -4.66 -1.39 6.64
C ILE A 58 -4.82 -0.05 5.93
N VAL A 59 -4.82 -0.07 4.59
CA VAL A 59 -5.21 1.06 3.73
C VAL A 59 -6.52 0.69 3.05
N ALA A 60 -7.56 1.49 3.27
CA ALA A 60 -8.88 1.28 2.68
C ALA A 60 -8.82 1.32 1.15
N LEU A 61 -9.77 0.63 0.51
CA LEU A 61 -9.94 0.70 -0.94
C LEU A 61 -10.12 2.17 -1.34
N THR A 62 -9.12 2.69 -2.05
CA THR A 62 -9.08 4.09 -2.43
C THR A 62 -9.10 4.19 -3.95
N HIS A 63 -10.08 4.94 -4.46
CA HIS A 63 -10.19 5.25 -5.88
C HIS A 63 -9.19 6.35 -6.24
N LEU A 64 -8.55 6.19 -7.40
CA LEU A 64 -7.71 7.23 -7.97
C LEU A 64 -8.55 8.46 -8.37
N ALA A 65 -7.84 9.58 -8.51
CA ALA A 65 -8.38 10.81 -9.10
C ALA A 65 -9.07 10.52 -10.46
N PRO A 66 -10.03 11.38 -10.88
CA PRO A 66 -10.78 11.17 -12.11
C PRO A 66 -9.88 11.07 -13.34
N SER A 67 -10.46 10.55 -14.41
CA SER A 67 -9.77 10.26 -15.67
C SER A 67 -8.83 11.38 -16.11
N SER A 68 -7.57 11.02 -16.37
CA SER A 68 -6.54 11.94 -16.82
C SER A 68 -5.63 11.23 -17.81
N THR A 69 -5.27 11.94 -18.88
CA THR A 69 -4.21 11.54 -19.80
C THR A 69 -2.83 11.96 -19.31
N ALA A 70 -2.72 12.68 -18.19
CA ALA A 70 -1.45 12.94 -17.54
C ALA A 70 -1.14 11.85 -16.51
N TRP A 71 0.14 11.50 -16.38
CA TRP A 71 0.61 10.65 -15.30
C TRP A 71 0.53 11.40 -13.97
N PHE A 72 -0.03 10.76 -12.95
CA PHE A 72 -0.17 11.29 -11.60
C PHE A 72 0.55 10.37 -10.61
N TYR A 73 1.28 10.98 -9.68
CA TYR A 73 1.98 10.25 -8.62
C TYR A 73 1.09 10.12 -7.38
N THR A 74 0.88 8.88 -6.94
CA THR A 74 0.24 8.58 -5.65
C THR A 74 1.29 8.09 -4.68
N GLY A 75 1.23 8.57 -3.43
CA GLY A 75 2.01 8.05 -2.34
C GLY A 75 1.23 8.07 -1.03
N VAL A 76 1.13 6.92 -0.37
CA VAL A 76 0.41 6.74 0.89
C VAL A 76 1.32 6.08 1.91
N ASP A 77 1.41 6.70 3.08
CA ASP A 77 2.11 6.11 4.22
C ASP A 77 1.10 5.34 5.08
N PHE A 78 1.48 4.18 5.58
CA PHE A 78 0.66 3.38 6.49
C PHE A 78 1.53 2.67 7.52
N THR A 79 0.96 2.45 8.70
CA THR A 79 1.62 1.70 9.78
C THR A 79 1.14 0.26 9.78
N VAL A 80 2.09 -0.67 9.76
CA VAL A 80 1.84 -2.11 9.82
C VAL A 80 1.31 -2.45 11.22
N PRO A 81 0.15 -3.13 11.35
CA PRO A 81 -0.37 -3.52 12.65
C PRO A 81 0.60 -4.42 13.44
N ALA A 82 0.44 -4.44 14.76
CA ALA A 82 1.20 -5.35 15.61
C ALA A 82 0.90 -6.82 15.24
N GLY A 83 1.92 -7.65 15.19
CA GLY A 83 1.81 -9.06 14.79
C GLY A 83 1.78 -9.32 13.28
N THR A 84 1.59 -8.30 12.44
CA THR A 84 1.55 -8.47 10.98
C THR A 84 2.96 -8.51 10.39
N THR A 85 3.33 -9.64 9.79
CA THR A 85 4.65 -9.85 9.13
C THR A 85 4.57 -9.92 7.61
N GLN A 86 3.36 -9.90 7.05
CA GLN A 86 3.11 -9.90 5.62
C GLN A 86 1.87 -9.05 5.31
N VAL A 87 1.96 -8.23 4.27
CA VAL A 87 0.82 -7.49 3.72
C VAL A 87 0.60 -7.89 2.28
N ALA A 88 -0.64 -7.75 1.82
CA ALA A 88 -1.00 -7.82 0.42
C ALA A 88 -1.24 -6.39 -0.10
N VAL A 89 -0.51 -6.03 -1.15
CA VAL A 89 -0.73 -4.81 -1.92
C VAL A 89 -1.53 -5.19 -3.16
N ILE A 90 -2.67 -4.54 -3.38
CA ILE A 90 -3.48 -4.74 -4.57
C ILE A 90 -3.62 -3.42 -5.33
N LEU A 91 -3.35 -3.48 -6.62
CA LEU A 91 -3.76 -2.46 -7.59
C LEU A 91 -4.88 -3.02 -8.42
N PHE A 92 -5.99 -2.27 -8.53
CA PHE A 92 -7.18 -2.68 -9.25
C PHE A 92 -7.33 -1.87 -10.53
N GLY A 93 -7.84 -2.54 -11.57
CA GLY A 93 -8.48 -1.89 -12.69
C GLY A 93 -9.77 -1.17 -12.28
N TYR A 94 -10.51 -0.68 -13.27
CA TYR A 94 -11.80 -0.05 -13.03
C TYR A 94 -12.81 -1.03 -12.40
N LEU A 95 -13.42 -0.61 -11.28
CA LEU A 95 -14.35 -1.42 -10.50
C LEU A 95 -15.83 -1.25 -10.92
N GLY A 96 -16.15 -0.29 -11.78
CA GLY A 96 -17.51 -0.08 -12.28
C GLY A 96 -17.87 -0.95 -13.49
N SER A 97 -19.02 -0.71 -14.10
CA SER A 97 -19.61 -1.57 -15.14
C SER A 97 -19.29 -1.15 -16.59
N THR A 98 -18.79 0.06 -16.82
CA THR A 98 -18.39 0.57 -18.13
C THR A 98 -17.33 -0.35 -18.80
N PRO A 99 -17.57 -0.85 -20.02
CA PRO A 99 -16.63 -1.70 -20.74
C PRO A 99 -15.48 -0.91 -21.37
N ASN A 100 -14.40 -1.60 -21.75
CA ASN A 100 -13.24 -1.04 -22.46
C ASN A 100 -12.53 0.11 -21.72
N VAL A 101 -12.62 0.09 -20.39
CA VAL A 101 -11.98 1.07 -19.52
C VAL A 101 -10.60 0.55 -19.14
N SER A 102 -9.59 1.42 -19.27
CA SER A 102 -8.19 1.09 -18.96
C SER A 102 -7.60 2.06 -17.94
N VAL A 103 -6.79 1.51 -17.04
CA VAL A 103 -5.88 2.25 -16.16
C VAL A 103 -4.48 1.68 -16.33
N TYR A 104 -3.48 2.55 -16.23
CA TYR A 104 -2.08 2.20 -16.31
C TYR A 104 -1.43 2.50 -14.97
N TYR A 105 -0.55 1.61 -14.54
CA TYR A 105 0.29 1.76 -13.36
C TYR A 105 1.75 1.60 -13.75
N ASP A 106 2.61 2.42 -13.15
CA ASP A 106 4.06 2.37 -13.36
C ASP A 106 4.83 2.71 -12.08
N ASP A 107 6.10 2.29 -12.01
CA ASP A 107 7.03 2.49 -10.88
C ASP A 107 6.41 2.19 -9.50
N VAL A 108 5.71 1.06 -9.40
CA VAL A 108 5.08 0.63 -8.15
C VAL A 108 6.17 0.24 -7.15
N SER A 109 6.13 0.84 -5.96
CA SER A 109 7.10 0.62 -4.90
C SER A 109 6.43 0.58 -3.53
N LEU A 110 6.90 -0.33 -2.68
CA LEU A 110 6.62 -0.34 -1.25
C LEU A 110 7.93 -0.16 -0.49
N ARG A 111 8.14 1.02 0.08
CA ARG A 111 9.39 1.36 0.79
C ARG A 111 9.19 1.43 2.29
N TYR A 112 10.20 0.98 3.03
CA TYR A 112 10.30 1.21 4.46
C TYR A 112 10.55 2.70 4.75
N VAL A 113 9.84 3.29 5.71
CA VAL A 113 9.97 4.71 6.07
C VAL A 113 10.60 4.86 7.45
N THR A 114 9.97 4.29 8.49
CA THR A 114 10.45 4.40 9.87
C THR A 114 10.16 3.15 10.70
N GLN A 115 10.99 2.93 11.71
CA GLN A 115 10.88 1.83 12.67
C GLN A 115 9.76 2.08 13.69
N PRO A 116 9.12 1.04 14.26
CA PRO A 116 8.28 1.19 15.45
C PRO A 116 9.04 1.94 16.53
N THR A 117 8.34 2.83 17.22
CA THR A 117 8.85 3.45 18.44
C THR A 117 9.24 2.33 19.39
N ARG A 118 10.54 2.11 19.60
CA ARG A 118 11.00 1.21 20.65
C ARG A 118 10.66 1.87 21.97
N THR A 119 9.90 1.20 22.84
CA THR A 119 9.85 1.58 24.24
C THR A 119 11.30 1.60 24.76
N PRO A 120 11.80 2.74 25.28
CA PRO A 120 13.12 2.74 25.89
C PRO A 120 13.16 1.67 26.96
N LEU A 121 14.21 0.85 26.99
CA LEU A 121 14.44 -0.02 28.12
C LEU A 121 14.40 0.83 29.39
N PRO A 122 13.75 0.40 30.49
CA PRO A 122 13.86 1.09 31.76
C PRO A 122 15.35 1.29 32.06
N ALA A 123 15.75 2.53 32.34
CA ALA A 123 17.13 2.80 32.72
C ALA A 123 17.49 1.86 33.87
N THR A 124 18.50 1.01 33.67
CA THR A 124 19.01 0.17 34.75
C THR A 124 19.45 1.13 35.86
N PRO A 125 18.91 1.03 37.08
CA PRO A 125 19.35 1.90 38.17
C PRO A 125 20.86 1.75 38.32
N VAL A 126 21.58 2.85 38.20
CA VAL A 126 23.03 2.89 38.43
C VAL A 126 23.24 2.47 39.89
N ALA A 127 23.95 1.37 40.10
CA ALA A 127 24.35 0.96 41.44
C ALA A 127 25.33 1.99 42.00
N THR A 128 24.86 2.87 42.89
CA THR A 128 25.74 3.77 43.63
C THR A 128 26.59 2.92 44.56
N ARG A 129 27.91 2.85 44.28
CA ARG A 129 28.84 2.25 45.23
C ARG A 129 28.93 3.16 46.45
N THR A 130 28.46 2.67 47.60
CA THR A 130 28.74 3.29 48.90
C THR A 130 30.23 3.12 49.20
N PRO A 131 30.98 4.20 49.50
CA PRO A 131 32.35 4.07 50.00
C PRO A 131 32.31 3.35 51.36
N ILE A 132 33.14 2.33 51.51
CA ILE A 132 33.40 1.72 52.83
C ILE A 132 34.36 2.66 53.55
N ALA A 133 33.99 3.07 54.76
CA ALA A 133 34.80 3.90 55.65
C ALA A 133 35.92 3.09 56.31
#